data_AF-A0A967M529-F1
#
_entry.id   AF-A0A967M529-F1
#
_cell.length_a   1.000
_cell.length_b   1.000
_cell.length_c   1.000
_cell.angle_alpha   90.00
_cell.angle_beta   90.00
_cell.angle_gamma   90.00
#
_symmetry.space_group_name_H-M   'P 1'
#
loop_
_entity.id
_entity.type
_entity.pdbx_description
1 polymer ?
#
loop_
_entity_poly.entity_id
_entity_poly.type
_entity_poly.pdbx_seq_one_letter_code
_entity_poly.pdbx_strand_id
1 'polypeptide(L)'
;GGILGTFLVGVFCSTDLGIFSGLGFGGDNASIGAQVKVQVIGIVATFAYTAVVSWVLLKVVDAVLGLRVDEEQETEGLDIVLHEERGYDIL
;
A
#
# COMPACT_ATOMS: atom_id res chain seq x y z
N GLY A 1 6.24 4.29 3.14
CA GLY A 1 6.41 3.53 4.39
C GLY A 1 6.78 2.08 4.12
N GLY A 2 5.78 1.24 3.77
CA GLY A 2 5.96 -0.22 3.68
C GLY A 2 7.08 -0.72 2.78
N ILE A 3 7.17 -0.25 1.53
CA ILE A 3 8.21 -0.65 0.57
C ILE A 3 9.62 -0.40 1.10
N LEU A 4 9.84 0.78 1.69
CA LEU A 4 11.12 1.15 2.29
C LEU A 4 11.46 0.22 3.46
N GLY A 5 10.48 -0.08 4.33
CA GLY A 5 10.66 -1.03 5.43
C GLY A 5 11.06 -2.42 4.94
N THR A 6 10.34 -2.97 3.95
CA THR A 6 10.63 -4.29 3.36
C THR A 6 12.03 -4.34 2.73
N PHE A 7 12.45 -3.26 2.07
CA PHE A 7 13.81 -3.17 1.52
C PHE A 7 14.88 -3.17 2.62
N LEU A 8 14.69 -2.38 3.68
CA LEU A 8 15.64 -2.29 4.79
C LEU A 8 15.73 -3.59 5.60
N VAL A 9 14.65 -4.37 5.69
CA VAL A 9 14.70 -5.74 6.24
C VAL A 9 15.72 -6.58 5.48
N GLY A 10 15.84 -6.43 4.17
CA GLY A 10 16.85 -7.14 3.37
C GLY A 10 18.29 -6.81 3.78
N VAL A 11 18.53 -5.55 4.17
CA VAL A 11 19.86 -5.04 4.56
C VAL A 11 20.21 -5.42 6.00
N PHE A 12 19.29 -5.21 6.93
CA PHE A 12 19.53 -5.37 8.37
C PHE A 12 19.22 -6.77 8.91
N CYS A 13 18.84 -7.71 8.04
CA CYS A 13 18.56 -9.10 8.43
C CYS A 13 19.80 -9.91 8.82
N SER A 14 21.01 -9.48 8.45
CA SER A 14 22.26 -10.19 8.75
C SER A 14 22.56 -10.29 10.25
N THR A 15 23.07 -11.43 10.70
CA THR A 15 23.57 -11.62 12.07
C THR A 15 24.90 -10.90 12.34
N ASP A 16 25.63 -10.54 11.28
CA ASP A 16 27.00 -10.03 11.39
C ASP A 16 27.08 -8.50 11.61
N LEU A 17 25.94 -7.83 11.81
CA LEU A 17 25.83 -6.37 11.95
C LEU A 17 25.92 -5.86 13.41
N GLY A 18 26.25 -6.72 14.36
CA GLY A 18 26.38 -6.35 15.78
C GLY A 18 25.03 -5.94 16.38
N ILE A 19 24.93 -4.76 16.99
CA ILE A 19 23.68 -4.24 17.59
C ILE A 19 22.54 -4.12 16.55
N PHE A 20 22.88 -3.93 15.28
CA PHE A 20 21.90 -3.84 14.19
C PHE A 20 21.57 -5.20 13.57
N SER A 21 21.98 -6.31 14.20
CA SER A 21 21.75 -7.65 13.68
C SER A 21 20.28 -8.03 13.71
N GLY A 22 19.78 -8.58 12.59
CA GLY A 22 18.48 -9.22 12.51
C GLY A 22 18.52 -10.71 12.88
N LEU A 23 17.44 -11.43 12.57
CA LEU A 23 17.29 -12.86 12.88
C LEU A 23 18.12 -13.80 11.98
N GLY A 24 18.98 -13.26 11.12
CA GLY A 24 19.70 -14.02 10.10
C GLY A 24 18.88 -14.24 8.84
N PHE A 25 19.56 -14.68 7.79
CA PHE A 25 18.96 -14.96 6.49
C PHE A 25 18.08 -16.22 6.59
N GLY A 26 16.78 -16.12 6.31
CA GLY A 26 15.90 -17.30 6.27
C GLY A 26 16.14 -18.15 5.01
N GLY A 27 15.98 -19.47 5.12
CA GLY A 27 16.14 -20.41 3.99
C GLY A 27 17.59 -20.55 3.52
N ASP A 28 17.81 -20.74 2.22
CA ASP A 28 19.14 -20.95 1.61
C ASP A 28 19.92 -19.65 1.33
N ASN A 29 19.47 -18.52 1.88
CA ASN A 29 20.10 -17.23 1.63
C ASN A 29 21.41 -17.11 2.41
N ALA A 30 22.54 -16.95 1.72
CA ALA A 30 23.86 -16.92 2.35
C ALA A 30 24.48 -15.50 2.49
N SER A 31 23.78 -14.45 2.05
CA SER A 31 24.30 -13.07 2.09
C SER A 31 23.21 -12.00 2.10
N ILE A 32 23.60 -10.79 2.50
CA ILE A 32 22.74 -9.59 2.44
C ILE A 32 22.24 -9.36 1.01
N GLY A 33 23.11 -9.53 0.01
CA GLY A 33 22.73 -9.37 -1.40
C GLY A 33 21.65 -10.36 -1.85
N ALA A 34 21.74 -11.61 -1.40
CA ALA A 34 20.70 -12.62 -1.66
C ALA A 34 19.37 -12.24 -1.00
N GLN A 35 19.41 -11.79 0.25
CA GLN A 35 18.20 -11.40 0.98
C GLN A 35 17.53 -10.15 0.40
N VAL A 36 18.30 -9.11 0.03
CA VAL A 36 17.77 -7.91 -0.63
C VAL A 36 17.07 -8.28 -1.93
N LYS A 37 17.63 -9.21 -2.74
CA LYS A 37 16.99 -9.68 -3.96
C LYS A 37 15.62 -10.31 -3.69
N VAL A 38 15.52 -11.17 -2.67
CA VAL A 38 14.25 -11.80 -2.27
C VAL A 38 13.23 -10.74 -1.85
N GLN A 39 13.64 -9.75 -1.05
CA GLN A 39 12.75 -8.66 -0.63
C GLN A 39 12.27 -7.79 -1.80
N VAL A 40 13.15 -7.50 -2.77
CA VAL A 40 12.77 -6.77 -3.99
C VAL A 40 11.74 -7.55 -4.80
N ILE A 41 11.89 -8.86 -4.93
CA ILE A 41 10.89 -9.71 -5.60
C ILE A 41 9.55 -9.64 -4.84
N GLY A 42 9.57 -9.73 -3.51
CA GLY A 42 8.38 -9.59 -2.68
C GLY A 42 7.69 -8.23 -2.84
N ILE A 43 8.46 -7.14 -2.90
CA ILE A 43 7.95 -5.78 -3.14
C ILE A 43 7.24 -5.72 -4.50
N VAL A 44 7.89 -6.19 -5.56
CA VAL A 44 7.34 -6.16 -6.92
C VAL A 44 6.09 -7.03 -7.02
N ALA A 45 6.13 -8.24 -6.44
CA ALA A 45 4.98 -9.15 -6.43
C ALA A 45 3.78 -8.54 -5.70
N THR A 46 4.01 -7.96 -4.52
CA THR A 46 2.94 -7.31 -3.73
C THR A 46 2.39 -6.10 -4.48
N PHE A 47 3.25 -5.27 -5.06
CA PHE A 47 2.84 -4.10 -5.84
C PHE A 47 2.02 -4.49 -7.07
N ALA A 48 2.48 -5.48 -7.85
CA ALA A 48 1.77 -5.96 -9.02
C ALA A 48 0.40 -6.54 -8.63
N TYR A 49 0.36 -7.35 -7.57
CA TYR A 49 -0.88 -7.92 -7.07
C TYR A 49 -1.86 -6.83 -6.62
N THR A 50 -1.43 -5.89 -5.77
CA THR A 50 -2.33 -4.85 -5.27
C THR A 50 -2.77 -3.90 -6.37
N ALA A 51 -1.91 -3.58 -7.34
CA ALA A 51 -2.29 -2.75 -8.49
C ALA A 51 -3.34 -3.43 -9.36
N VAL A 52 -3.11 -4.69 -9.77
CA VAL A 52 -4.02 -5.43 -10.65
C VAL A 52 -5.33 -5.73 -9.95
N VAL A 53 -5.28 -6.27 -8.73
CA VAL A 53 -6.50 -6.67 -8.00
C VAL A 53 -7.33 -5.45 -7.64
N SER A 54 -6.72 -4.38 -7.13
CA SER A 54 -7.46 -3.13 -6.85
C SER A 54 -8.06 -2.57 -8.12
N TRP A 55 -7.34 -2.54 -9.23
CA TRP A 55 -7.87 -2.04 -10.50
C TRP A 55 -9.09 -2.83 -10.98
N VAL A 56 -9.02 -4.16 -10.92
CA VAL A 56 -10.16 -5.03 -11.27
C VAL A 56 -11.34 -4.78 -10.34
N LEU A 57 -11.13 -4.76 -9.03
CA LEU A 57 -12.19 -4.56 -8.05
C LEU A 57 -12.85 -3.19 -8.20
N LEU A 58 -12.06 -2.13 -8.33
CA LEU A 58 -12.57 -0.77 -8.53
C LEU A 58 -13.39 -0.68 -9.82
N LYS A 59 -12.94 -1.32 -10.91
CA LYS A 59 -13.71 -1.37 -12.16
C LYS A 59 -15.01 -2.15 -12.06
N VAL A 60 -15.01 -3.26 -11.33
CA VAL A 60 -16.23 -4.04 -11.09
C VAL A 60 -17.23 -3.24 -10.25
N VAL A 61 -16.77 -2.60 -9.18
CA VAL A 61 -17.63 -1.76 -8.32
C VAL A 61 -18.19 -0.57 -9.11
N ASP A 62 -17.33 0.11 -9.88
CA ASP A 62 -17.73 1.24 -10.72
C ASP A 62 -18.81 0.84 -11.75
N ALA A 63 -18.69 -0.34 -12.34
CA ALA A 63 -19.68 -0.84 -13.31
C ALA A 63 -21.02 -1.27 -12.69
N VAL A 64 -21.03 -1.71 -11.43
CA VAL A 64 -22.23 -2.25 -10.77
C VAL A 64 -22.98 -1.20 -9.97
N LEU A 65 -22.25 -0.33 -9.25
CA LEU A 65 -22.82 0.63 -8.30
C LEU A 65 -22.53 2.09 -8.67
N GLY A 66 -21.49 2.34 -9.47
CA GLY A 66 -20.88 3.67 -9.59
C GLY A 66 -20.00 3.96 -8.37
N LEU A 67 -18.71 4.22 -8.58
CA LEU A 67 -17.75 4.42 -7.48
C LEU A 67 -17.61 5.89 -7.07
N ARG A 68 -17.76 6.82 -8.02
CA ARG A 68 -17.59 8.26 -7.80
C ARG A 68 -18.94 8.96 -7.95
N VAL A 69 -19.15 9.98 -7.11
CA VAL A 69 -20.28 10.92 -7.27
C VAL A 69 -20.15 11.72 -8.55
N ASP A 70 -21.24 12.34 -9.00
CA ASP A 70 -21.18 13.24 -10.14
C ASP A 70 -20.42 14.55 -9.78
N GLU A 71 -20.04 15.30 -10.81
CA GLU A 71 -19.20 16.50 -10.66
C GLU A 71 -19.94 17.66 -9.96
N GLU A 72 -21.27 17.70 -10.09
CA GLU A 72 -22.12 18.71 -9.46
C GLU A 72 -22.24 18.44 -7.95
N GLN A 73 -22.45 17.18 -7.57
CA GLN A 73 -22.45 16.68 -6.20
C GLN A 73 -21.08 16.86 -5.51
N GLU A 74 -19.98 16.64 -6.23
CA GLU A 74 -18.63 16.89 -5.71
C GLU A 74 -18.40 18.39 -5.45
N THR A 75 -19.01 19.27 -6.26
CA THR A 75 -18.91 20.74 -6.14
C THR A 75 -19.80 21.30 -5.01
N GLU A 76 -21.01 20.79 -4.85
CA GLU A 76 -21.93 21.19 -3.79
C GLU A 76 -21.46 20.72 -2.41
N GLY A 77 -20.75 19.59 -2.36
CA GLY A 77 -20.10 19.05 -1.17
C GLY A 77 -20.74 17.73 -0.71
N LEU A 78 -19.92 16.71 -0.51
CA LEU A 78 -20.35 15.35 -0.14
C LEU A 78 -21.15 15.29 1.17
N ASP A 79 -20.82 16.15 2.14
CA ASP A 79 -21.55 16.22 3.41
C ASP A 79 -22.99 16.71 3.19
N ILE A 80 -23.20 17.69 2.31
CA ILE A 80 -24.53 18.24 2.00
C ILE A 80 -25.33 17.24 1.17
N VAL A 81 -24.70 16.66 0.14
CA VAL A 81 -25.37 15.82 -0.85
C VAL A 81 -25.67 14.41 -0.34
N LEU A 82 -24.73 13.78 0.37
CA LEU A 82 -24.86 12.39 0.81
C LEU A 82 -25.31 12.25 2.27
N HIS A 83 -25.08 13.27 3.10
CA HIS A 83 -25.36 13.21 4.53
C HIS A 83 -26.33 14.29 5.02
N GLU A 84 -26.80 15.20 4.14
CA GLU A 84 -27.66 16.35 4.48
C GLU A 84 -27.11 17.21 5.64
N GLU A 85 -25.79 17.16 5.86
CA GLU A 85 -25.10 17.86 6.95
C GLU A 85 -24.31 19.05 6.40
N ARG A 86 -24.37 20.20 7.09
CA ARG A 86 -23.45 21.33 6.88
C ARG A 86 -22.44 21.36 8.01
N GLY A 87 -21.16 21.14 7.69
CA GLY A 87 -20.09 21.07 8.68
C GLY A 87 -19.90 22.34 9.51
N TYR A 88 -20.23 23.53 8.96
CA TYR A 88 -20.19 24.81 9.66
C TYR A 88 -21.37 25.70 9.23
N ASP A 89 -22.23 26.08 10.18
CA ASP A 89 -23.19 27.16 10.02
C ASP A 89 -22.50 28.48 10.42
N ILE A 90 -21.88 29.15 9.45
CA ILE A 90 -21.31 30.48 9.67
C ILE A 90 -22.41 31.54 9.50
N LEU A 91 -23.06 31.86 10.62
CA LEU A 91 -23.80 33.11 10.85
C LEU A 91 -22.85 34.31 10.87
#